data_AF-K1S6P1-F1
#
_entry.id   AF-K1S6P1-F1
#
_cell.length_a   1.000
_cell.length_b   1.000
_cell.length_c   1.000
_cell.angle_alpha   90.00
_cell.angle_beta   90.00
_cell.angle_gamma   90.00
#
_symmetry.space_group_name_H-M   'P 1'
#
loop_
_entity.id
_entity.type
_entity.pdbx_description
1 polymer ?
#
loop_
_entity_poly.entity_id
_entity_poly.type
_entity_poly.pdbx_seq_one_letter_code
_entity_poly.pdbx_strand_id
1 'polypeptide(L)'
;MSKYEEKITDNSLWYTATPTPLTLTLPFYITEAGHFRAEADYKVERDEHDSYLLLYTIKGSGTVVSDKVSLTALPHNAVMINCHNYHKYFSNNEEWEFIWIHLKGSAVSAMFDVLYPNAVNIISVKDFLSFEQQLSELICNVTKNDVLSSISTSSQIHDV
;
A
#
# COMPACT_ATOMS: atom_id res chain seq x y z
N MET A 1 -0.26 13.28 -14.73
CA MET A 1 0.17 12.10 -15.50
C MET A 1 -1.09 11.46 -16.05
N SER A 2 -1.14 11.12 -17.34
CA SER A 2 -2.36 10.57 -17.94
C SER A 2 -2.46 9.09 -17.59
N LYS A 3 -3.65 8.63 -17.19
CA LYS A 3 -3.96 7.25 -16.77
C LYS A 3 -3.60 6.19 -17.83
N TYR A 4 -3.35 6.59 -19.08
CA TYR A 4 -3.05 5.72 -20.23
C TYR A 4 -1.62 5.14 -20.27
N GLU A 5 -0.66 5.65 -19.48
CA GLU A 5 0.68 5.06 -19.39
C GLU A 5 0.79 4.04 -18.25
N GLU A 6 -0.08 4.16 -17.26
CA GLU A 6 -0.16 3.22 -16.15
C GLU A 6 -1.05 2.07 -16.62
N LYS A 7 -0.49 0.86 -16.69
CA LYS A 7 -1.16 -0.36 -17.13
C LYS A 7 -2.27 -0.80 -16.17
N ILE A 8 -3.27 0.05 -15.98
CA ILE A 8 -4.37 -0.06 -15.03
C ILE A 8 -5.68 0.31 -15.73
N THR A 9 -6.77 -0.35 -15.35
CA THR A 9 -8.09 -0.09 -15.96
C THR A 9 -8.74 1.19 -15.42
N ASP A 10 -9.74 1.71 -16.14
CA ASP A 10 -10.51 2.90 -15.77
C ASP A 10 -11.21 2.78 -14.41
N ASN A 11 -11.56 1.56 -14.00
CA ASN A 11 -12.19 1.27 -12.71
C ASN A 11 -11.20 1.30 -11.52
N SER A 12 -9.94 1.65 -11.76
CA SER A 12 -8.93 1.82 -10.71
C SER A 12 -9.12 3.16 -10.00
N LEU A 13 -8.97 3.14 -8.66
CA LEU A 13 -9.02 4.30 -7.78
C LEU A 13 -7.62 4.73 -7.37
N TRP A 14 -7.39 6.04 -7.31
CA TRP A 14 -6.14 6.64 -6.86
C TRP A 14 -6.43 7.99 -6.20
N TYR A 15 -6.04 8.13 -4.94
CA TYR A 15 -6.15 9.37 -4.18
C TYR A 15 -4.81 9.75 -3.56
N THR A 16 -4.51 11.05 -3.59
CA THR A 16 -3.37 11.66 -2.90
C THR A 16 -3.88 12.54 -1.77
N ALA A 17 -3.15 12.57 -0.66
CA ALA A 17 -3.37 13.52 0.43
C ALA A 17 -2.18 14.48 0.50
N THR A 18 -2.46 15.74 0.81
CA THR A 18 -1.42 16.73 1.14
C THR A 18 -1.36 16.87 2.66
N PRO A 19 -0.32 16.33 3.33
CA PRO A 19 -0.25 16.34 4.79
C PRO A 19 -0.29 17.77 5.36
N THR A 20 -1.13 17.97 6.37
CA THR A 20 -1.14 19.22 7.15
C THR A 20 0.01 19.22 8.17
N PRO A 21 0.38 20.37 8.77
CA PRO A 21 1.37 20.41 9.85
C PRO A 21 1.05 19.45 11.02
N LEU A 22 -0.22 19.28 11.35
CA LEU A 22 -0.66 18.30 12.36
C LEU A 22 -0.42 16.87 11.87
N THR A 23 -0.83 16.55 10.64
CA THR A 23 -0.69 15.21 10.04
C THR A 23 0.78 14.75 10.07
N LEU A 24 1.71 15.66 9.82
CA LEU A 24 3.16 15.39 9.88
C LEU A 24 3.67 15.03 11.29
N THR A 25 2.92 15.33 12.35
CA THR A 25 3.26 14.95 13.74
C THR A 25 2.69 13.60 14.17
N LEU A 26 1.81 13.01 13.36
CA LEU A 26 1.15 11.76 13.71
C LEU A 26 2.07 10.55 13.53
N PRO A 27 1.89 9.49 14.34
CA PRO A 27 2.70 8.28 14.24
C PRO A 27 2.52 7.57 12.89
N PHE A 28 1.33 7.69 12.30
CA PHE A 28 0.97 7.16 11.00
C PHE A 28 0.13 8.16 10.20
N TYR A 29 0.41 8.31 8.93
CA TYR A 29 -0.43 9.05 8.00
C TYR A 29 -0.25 8.52 6.56
N ILE A 30 -1.30 8.67 5.77
CA ILE A 30 -1.32 8.24 4.37
C ILE A 30 -0.97 9.43 3.48
N THR A 31 -0.03 9.25 2.55
CA THR A 31 0.26 10.26 1.52
C THR A 31 -0.50 9.97 0.23
N GLU A 32 -0.75 8.69 -0.03
CA GLU A 32 -1.35 8.22 -1.27
C GLU A 32 -1.93 6.82 -1.08
N ALA A 33 -3.06 6.53 -1.71
CA ALA A 33 -3.66 5.21 -1.66
C ALA A 33 -4.51 4.95 -2.89
N GLY A 34 -4.73 3.67 -3.20
CA GLY A 34 -5.54 3.28 -4.33
C GLY A 34 -6.00 1.83 -4.30
N HIS A 35 -6.88 1.55 -5.26
CA HIS A 35 -7.34 0.20 -5.58
C HIS A 35 -7.16 0.03 -7.08
N PHE A 36 -6.15 -0.74 -7.45
CA PHE A 36 -5.77 -0.92 -8.85
C PHE A 36 -6.28 -2.25 -9.38
N ARG A 37 -6.73 -2.21 -10.63
CA ARG A 37 -6.95 -3.36 -11.50
C ARG A 37 -5.92 -3.25 -12.61
N ALA A 38 -4.78 -3.87 -12.38
CA ALA A 38 -3.61 -3.82 -13.23
C ALA A 38 -3.69 -4.85 -14.36
N GLU A 39 -3.21 -4.47 -15.54
CA GLU A 39 -3.08 -5.35 -16.70
C GLU A 39 -1.92 -6.34 -16.53
N ALA A 40 -1.85 -7.31 -17.44
CA ALA A 40 -0.88 -8.41 -17.41
C ALA A 40 0.60 -7.97 -17.45
N ASP A 41 0.89 -6.81 -18.05
CA ASP A 41 2.23 -6.24 -18.18
C ASP A 41 2.50 -5.06 -17.21
N TYR A 42 1.63 -4.86 -16.21
CA TYR A 42 1.84 -3.84 -15.19
C TYR A 42 3.11 -4.06 -14.38
N LYS A 43 3.85 -2.97 -14.16
CA LYS A 43 5.12 -2.99 -13.45
C LYS A 43 5.41 -1.63 -12.84
N VAL A 44 5.89 -1.65 -11.60
CA VAL A 44 6.56 -0.53 -10.94
C VAL A 44 7.95 -0.98 -10.53
N GLU A 45 8.94 -0.14 -10.79
CA GLU A 45 10.33 -0.34 -10.41
C GLU A 45 10.94 1.01 -10.07
N ARG A 46 11.48 1.14 -8.85
CA ARG A 46 12.01 2.41 -8.34
C ARG A 46 13.24 2.13 -7.48
N ASP A 47 14.22 3.01 -7.56
CA ASP A 47 15.39 2.99 -6.66
C ASP A 47 14.99 3.44 -5.25
N GLU A 48 14.13 4.45 -5.15
CA GLU A 48 13.61 4.95 -3.88
C GLU A 48 12.26 5.65 -4.07
N HIS A 49 11.48 5.69 -2.98
CA HIS A 49 10.30 6.52 -2.78
C HIS A 49 10.14 6.75 -1.27
N ASP A 50 9.96 8.00 -0.85
CA ASP A 50 9.98 8.43 0.55
C ASP A 50 8.68 8.05 1.30
N SER A 51 8.46 6.75 1.49
CA SER A 51 7.34 6.13 2.21
C SER A 51 7.57 4.64 2.48
N TYR A 52 6.64 4.03 3.20
CA TYR A 52 6.43 2.58 3.19
C TYR A 52 5.16 2.29 2.38
N LEU A 53 5.08 1.12 1.74
CA LEU A 53 3.92 0.71 0.95
C LEU A 53 3.29 -0.55 1.56
N LEU A 54 2.04 -0.47 1.98
CA LEU A 54 1.21 -1.65 2.19
C LEU A 54 0.60 -2.05 0.84
N LEU A 55 0.79 -3.30 0.42
CA LEU A 55 0.19 -3.87 -0.78
C LEU A 55 -0.60 -5.12 -0.40
N TYR A 56 -1.86 -5.19 -0.83
CA TYR A 56 -2.77 -6.31 -0.54
C TYR A 56 -3.43 -6.80 -1.83
N THR A 57 -3.25 -8.08 -2.17
CA THR A 57 -3.84 -8.69 -3.36
C THR A 57 -5.27 -9.16 -3.08
N ILE A 58 -6.23 -8.69 -3.88
CA ILE A 58 -7.63 -9.13 -3.88
C ILE A 58 -7.80 -10.32 -4.85
N LYS A 59 -7.27 -10.21 -6.07
CA LYS A 59 -7.47 -11.20 -7.14
C LYS A 59 -6.26 -11.25 -8.07
N GLY A 60 -6.03 -12.41 -8.69
CA GLY A 60 -4.89 -12.65 -9.56
C GLY A 60 -3.61 -12.78 -8.75
N SER A 61 -2.47 -12.44 -9.34
CA SER A 61 -1.21 -12.47 -8.63
C SER A 61 -0.20 -11.46 -9.14
N GLY A 62 0.63 -10.98 -8.21
CA GLY A 62 1.80 -10.17 -8.50
C GLY A 62 3.06 -10.76 -7.89
N THR A 63 4.20 -10.26 -8.32
CA THR A 63 5.49 -10.54 -7.70
C THR A 63 6.02 -9.25 -7.09
N VAL A 64 6.46 -9.31 -5.84
CA VAL A 64 7.11 -8.22 -5.10
C VAL A 64 8.57 -8.56 -4.88
N VAL A 65 9.45 -7.66 -5.29
CA VAL A 65 10.89 -7.73 -5.11
C VAL A 65 11.30 -6.58 -4.19
N SER A 66 11.89 -6.92 -3.05
CA SER A 66 12.41 -5.95 -2.07
C SER A 66 13.71 -6.52 -1.52
N ASP A 67 14.75 -5.69 -1.47
CA ASP A 67 16.10 -6.09 -1.05
C ASP A 67 16.61 -7.34 -1.81
N LYS A 68 16.66 -8.50 -1.14
CA LYS A 68 17.15 -9.79 -1.69
C LYS A 68 16.04 -10.83 -1.85
N VAL A 69 14.78 -10.48 -1.58
CA VAL A 69 13.66 -11.42 -1.64
C VAL A 69 12.77 -11.11 -2.84
N SER A 70 12.22 -12.17 -3.41
CA SER A 70 11.19 -12.13 -4.44
C SER A 70 10.03 -12.99 -3.95
N LEU A 71 8.87 -12.37 -3.76
CA LEU A 71 7.70 -12.97 -3.15
C LEU A 71 6.52 -12.91 -4.11
N THR A 72 5.75 -13.99 -4.21
CA THR A 72 4.49 -13.98 -4.96
C THR A 72 3.34 -13.59 -4.05
N ALA A 73 2.64 -12.52 -4.39
CA ALA A 73 1.46 -12.02 -3.70
C ALA A 73 0.18 -12.59 -4.35
N LEU A 74 -0.38 -13.63 -3.74
CA LEU A 74 -1.63 -14.30 -4.13
C LEU A 74 -2.85 -13.64 -3.43
N PRO A 75 -4.10 -13.98 -3.79
CA PRO A 75 -5.28 -13.45 -3.12
C PRO A 75 -5.21 -13.59 -1.60
N HIS A 76 -5.59 -12.53 -0.89
CA HIS A 76 -5.56 -12.38 0.56
C HIS A 76 -4.16 -12.29 1.19
N ASN A 77 -3.12 -12.12 0.36
CA ASN A 77 -1.78 -11.80 0.84
C ASN A 77 -1.60 -10.29 0.95
N ALA A 78 -1.10 -9.85 2.09
CA ALA A 78 -0.54 -8.53 2.30
C ALA A 78 0.98 -8.59 2.38
N VAL A 79 1.64 -7.49 2.02
CA VAL A 79 3.06 -7.28 2.23
C VAL A 79 3.32 -5.80 2.43
N MET A 80 4.19 -5.47 3.37
CA MET A 80 4.68 -4.10 3.53
C MET A 80 6.08 -3.99 2.92
N ILE A 81 6.31 -2.92 2.16
CA ILE A 81 7.55 -2.68 1.41
C ILE A 81 8.18 -1.40 1.96
N ASN A 82 9.47 -1.46 2.30
CA ASN A 82 10.24 -0.27 2.63
C ASN A 82 10.69 0.41 1.33
N CYS A 83 9.96 1.42 0.89
CA CYS A 83 10.24 2.06 -0.40
C CYS A 83 11.45 3.00 -0.38
N HIS A 84 12.08 3.24 0.79
CA HIS A 84 13.37 3.93 0.87
C HIS A 84 14.52 3.12 0.25
N ASN A 85 14.28 1.83 -0.02
CA ASN A 85 15.19 0.95 -0.74
C ASN A 85 14.64 0.64 -2.14
N TYR A 86 15.50 0.07 -2.98
CA TYR A 86 15.10 -0.46 -4.28
C TYR A 86 13.96 -1.46 -4.11
N HIS A 87 12.90 -1.26 -4.88
CA HIS A 87 11.74 -2.13 -4.88
C HIS A 87 11.11 -2.21 -6.25
N LYS A 88 10.46 -3.34 -6.49
CA LYS A 88 9.78 -3.62 -7.75
C LYS A 88 8.59 -4.51 -7.50
N TYR A 89 7.49 -4.24 -8.19
CA TYR A 89 6.34 -5.13 -8.18
C TYR A 89 5.64 -5.12 -9.53
N PHE A 90 5.13 -6.28 -9.94
CA PHE A 90 4.58 -6.47 -11.28
C PHE A 90 3.57 -7.62 -11.33
N SER A 91 2.65 -7.55 -12.29
CA SER A 91 1.67 -8.60 -12.56
C SER A 91 2.34 -9.85 -13.14
N ASN A 92 1.81 -11.04 -12.85
CA ASN A 92 2.35 -12.30 -13.36
C ASN A 92 1.72 -12.74 -14.70
N ASN A 93 1.72 -11.86 -15.71
CA ASN A 93 1.09 -12.07 -17.03
C ASN A 93 -0.43 -12.34 -16.98
N GLU A 94 -1.10 -11.87 -15.93
CA GLU A 94 -2.55 -11.90 -15.76
C GLU A 94 -3.03 -10.59 -15.13
N GLU A 95 -4.34 -10.34 -15.15
CA GLU A 95 -4.90 -9.20 -14.41
C GLU A 95 -4.62 -9.35 -12.91
N TRP A 96 -4.15 -8.28 -12.28
CA TRP A 96 -3.86 -8.24 -10.86
C TRP A 96 -4.68 -7.13 -10.20
N GLU A 97 -5.54 -7.52 -9.28
CA GLU A 97 -6.34 -6.58 -8.49
C GLU A 97 -5.77 -6.48 -7.08
N PHE A 98 -5.39 -5.27 -6.67
CA PHE A 98 -4.78 -5.03 -5.38
C PHE A 98 -5.12 -3.65 -4.81
N ILE A 99 -5.18 -3.59 -3.49
CA ILE A 99 -5.20 -2.34 -2.72
C ILE A 99 -3.78 -1.99 -2.33
N TRP A 100 -3.45 -0.70 -2.37
CA TRP A 100 -2.15 -0.20 -1.96
C TRP A 100 -2.27 1.12 -1.20
N ILE A 101 -1.42 1.31 -0.20
CA ILE A 101 -1.40 2.49 0.67
C ILE A 101 0.04 2.88 0.97
N HIS A 102 0.44 4.10 0.60
CA HIS A 102 1.70 4.69 1.03
C HIS A 102 1.55 5.35 2.40
N LEU A 103 2.34 4.86 3.34
CA LEU A 103 2.35 5.21 4.76
C LEU A 103 3.64 5.95 5.12
N LYS A 104 3.49 6.98 5.96
CA LYS A 104 4.58 7.71 6.60
C LYS A 104 4.21 8.01 8.06
N GLY A 105 5.16 8.55 8.81
CA GLY A 105 5.00 8.88 10.22
C GLY A 105 6.10 8.29 11.07
N SER A 106 6.20 8.78 12.31
CA SER A 106 7.32 8.45 13.21
C SER A 106 7.35 6.99 13.65
N ALA A 107 6.22 6.27 13.59
CA ALA A 107 6.11 4.89 14.05
C ALA A 107 6.22 3.84 12.94
N VAL A 108 6.15 4.24 11.66
CA VAL A 108 6.09 3.30 10.52
C VAL A 108 7.34 2.43 10.43
N SER A 109 8.53 3.02 10.61
CA SER A 109 9.80 2.28 10.57
C SER A 109 9.88 1.24 11.69
N ALA A 110 9.51 1.60 12.91
CA ALA A 110 9.54 0.68 14.04
C ALA A 110 8.54 -0.47 13.87
N MET A 111 7.35 -0.19 13.32
CA MET A 111 6.37 -1.22 12.98
C MET A 111 6.90 -2.17 11.91
N PHE A 112 7.53 -1.64 10.86
CA PHE A 112 8.15 -2.43 9.81
C PHE A 112 9.23 -3.38 10.37
N ASP A 113 10.11 -2.88 11.23
CA ASP A 113 11.18 -3.68 11.83
C ASP A 113 10.65 -4.80 12.73
N VAL A 114 9.52 -4.58 13.42
CA VAL A 114 8.85 -5.60 14.23
C VAL A 114 8.20 -6.67 13.34
N LEU A 115 7.56 -6.26 12.23
CA LEU A 115 6.95 -7.20 11.27
C LEU A 115 8.01 -8.04 10.56
N TYR A 116 9.14 -7.43 10.20
CA TYR A 116 10.17 -8.03 9.35
C TYR A 116 11.57 -7.87 9.95
N PRO A 117 11.90 -8.57 11.04
CA PRO A 117 13.20 -8.43 11.71
C PRO A 117 14.40 -8.91 10.86
N ASN A 118 14.15 -9.61 9.75
CA ASN A 118 15.21 -10.14 8.87
C ASN A 118 14.98 -9.78 7.40
N ALA A 119 13.80 -10.11 6.88
CA ALA A 119 13.43 -9.86 5.50
C ALA A 119 11.91 -9.76 5.39
N VAL A 120 11.44 -9.01 4.40
CA VAL A 120 10.02 -8.92 4.05
C VAL A 120 9.48 -10.31 3.75
N ASN A 121 8.25 -10.58 4.20
CA ASN A 121 7.53 -11.81 3.90
C ASN A 121 6.03 -11.52 3.69
N ILE A 122 5.36 -12.47 3.03
CA ILE A 122 3.92 -12.46 2.85
C ILE A 122 3.20 -12.64 4.19
N ILE A 123 2.18 -11.83 4.42
CA ILE A 123 1.22 -11.95 5.51
C ILE A 123 -0.08 -12.49 4.90
N SER A 124 -0.50 -13.68 5.30
CA SER A 124 -1.81 -14.23 4.90
C SER A 124 -2.91 -13.69 5.79
N VAL A 125 -3.77 -12.85 5.23
CA VAL A 125 -4.90 -12.23 5.93
C VAL A 125 -6.04 -13.24 6.04
N LYS A 126 -6.40 -13.62 7.28
CA LYS A 126 -7.44 -14.62 7.52
C LYS A 126 -8.85 -14.04 7.43
N ASP A 127 -9.07 -12.88 8.04
CA ASP A 127 -10.35 -12.16 7.98
C ASP A 127 -10.30 -11.11 6.87
N PHE A 128 -10.20 -11.60 5.63
CA PHE A 128 -10.01 -10.75 4.46
C PHE A 128 -11.18 -9.80 4.22
N LEU A 129 -12.41 -10.17 4.60
CA LEU A 129 -13.58 -9.30 4.45
C LEU A 129 -13.48 -8.06 5.35
N SER A 130 -13.16 -8.24 6.63
CA SER A 130 -12.96 -7.11 7.56
C SER A 130 -11.77 -6.26 7.14
N PHE A 131 -10.68 -6.91 6.70
CA PHE A 131 -9.48 -6.21 6.27
C PHE A 131 -9.71 -5.35 5.02
N GLU A 132 -10.38 -5.90 4.00
CA GLU A 132 -10.75 -5.16 2.79
C GLU A 132 -11.68 -3.98 3.09
N GLN A 133 -12.60 -4.14 4.04
CA GLN A 133 -13.45 -3.05 4.51
C GLN A 133 -12.61 -1.94 5.17
N GLN A 134 -11.72 -2.28 6.10
CA GLN A 134 -10.84 -1.32 6.76
C GLN A 134 -9.96 -0.56 5.76
N LEU A 135 -9.36 -1.26 4.79
CA LEU A 135 -8.56 -0.62 3.75
C LEU A 135 -9.40 0.33 2.88
N SER A 136 -10.63 -0.06 2.53
CA SER A 136 -11.55 0.78 1.77
C SER A 136 -11.95 2.05 2.53
N GLU A 137 -12.15 1.94 3.84
CA GLU A 137 -12.42 3.09 4.72
C GLU A 137 -11.22 4.03 4.81
N LEU A 138 -10.01 3.50 4.92
CA LEU A 138 -8.76 4.27 4.89
C LEU A 138 -8.64 5.07 3.58
N ILE A 139 -8.84 4.42 2.42
CA ILE A 139 -8.82 5.07 1.10
C ILE A 139 -9.85 6.21 1.03
N CYS A 140 -11.08 5.97 1.49
CA CYS A 140 -12.11 7.01 1.50
C CYS A 140 -11.69 8.23 2.34
N ASN A 141 -10.99 8.01 3.47
CA ASN A 141 -10.56 9.06 4.37
C ASN A 141 -9.41 9.92 3.82
N VAL A 142 -8.57 9.39 2.91
CA VAL A 142 -7.49 10.15 2.24
C VAL A 142 -8.03 11.44 1.59
N THR A 143 -9.25 11.40 1.07
CA THR A 143 -9.86 12.54 0.35
C THR A 143 -10.35 13.67 1.24
N LYS A 144 -10.56 13.44 2.54
CA LYS A 144 -11.17 14.43 3.45
C LYS A 144 -10.18 15.50 3.90
N ASN A 145 -8.90 15.12 4.07
CA ASN A 145 -7.77 15.96 4.46
C ASN A 145 -8.07 16.97 5.61
N ASP A 146 -8.88 16.56 6.58
CA ASP A 146 -9.24 17.35 7.76
C ASP A 146 -8.58 16.77 9.03
N VAL A 147 -8.66 17.51 10.13
CA VAL A 147 -8.01 17.13 11.40
C VAL A 147 -8.59 15.84 11.97
N LEU A 148 -9.92 15.68 11.97
CA LEU A 148 -10.57 14.52 12.57
C LEU A 148 -10.31 13.27 11.73
N SER A 149 -10.38 13.38 10.40
CA SER A 149 -10.02 12.27 9.52
C SER A 149 -8.54 11.89 9.65
N SER A 150 -7.63 12.86 9.76
CA SER A 150 -6.20 12.59 9.96
C SER A 150 -5.93 11.79 11.25
N ILE A 151 -6.53 12.21 12.37
CA ILE A 151 -6.40 11.50 13.66
C ILE A 151 -7.04 10.11 13.59
N SER A 152 -8.24 10.01 13.00
CA SER A 152 -8.95 8.74 12.84
C SER A 152 -8.15 7.75 11.97
N THR A 153 -7.61 8.19 10.84
CA THR A 153 -6.75 7.39 9.97
C THR A 153 -5.51 6.92 10.70
N SER A 154 -4.83 7.81 11.43
CA SER A 154 -3.65 7.42 12.23
C SER A 154 -3.98 6.37 13.29
N SER A 155 -5.17 6.42 13.89
CA SER A 155 -5.62 5.42 14.86
C SER A 155 -5.94 4.08 14.16
N GLN A 156 -6.69 4.12 13.06
CA GLN A 156 -7.13 2.93 12.34
C GLN A 156 -5.96 2.10 11.79
N ILE A 157 -4.85 2.74 11.42
CA ILE A 157 -3.65 2.04 10.94
C ILE A 157 -3.06 1.11 12.01
N HIS A 158 -3.33 1.34 13.31
CA HIS A 158 -2.93 0.41 14.35
C HIS A 158 -3.77 -0.87 14.41
N ASP A 159 -5.00 -0.83 13.89
CA ASP A 159 -5.96 -1.94 13.95
C ASP A 159 -5.92 -2.83 12.70
N VAL A 160 -5.09 -2.46 11.71
CA VAL A 160 -4.86 -3.14 10.42
C VAL A 160 -3.58 -3.96 10.51
#